data_AF-A0A4R8JUF6-F1
#
_entry.id   AF-A0A4R8JUF6-F1
#
_cell.length_a   1.000
_cell.length_b   1.000
_cell.length_c   1.000
_cell.angle_alpha   90.00
_cell.angle_beta   90.00
_cell.angle_gamma   90.00
#
_symmetry.space_group_name_H-M   'P 1'
#
loop_
_entity.id
_entity.type
_entity.pdbx_description
1 polymer ?
#
loop_
_entity_poly.entity_id
_entity_poly.type
_entity_poly.pdbx_seq_one_letter_code
_entity_poly.pdbx_strand_id
1 'polypeptide(L)'
;MKFQKLLALGLLSASLSTLAFADVEQASPRQIPIAQAETYGAASPVKSAHQGKTRAEVRKELIQAYRDGLIPTTEADYPPSKSTIERNKALFAESERHFR
;
A
#
# COMPACT_ATOMS: atom_id res chain seq x y z
N MET A 1 -5.57 51.60 -8.77
CA MET A 1 -4.75 50.78 -7.86
C MET A 1 -3.65 50.11 -8.68
N LYS A 2 -2.40 50.27 -8.25
CA LYS A 2 -1.18 50.09 -9.04
C LYS A 2 -0.49 48.82 -8.53
N PHE A 3 -0.46 47.75 -9.33
CA PHE A 3 0.42 46.60 -9.11
C PHE A 3 1.07 46.18 -10.42
N GLN A 4 2.09 46.97 -10.78
CA GLN A 4 3.18 46.53 -11.63
C GLN A 4 3.99 45.50 -10.84
N LYS A 5 4.23 44.31 -11.42
CA LYS A 5 5.57 43.67 -11.50
C LYS A 5 5.51 42.28 -12.17
N LEU A 6 6.12 42.23 -13.35
CA LEU A 6 7.18 41.27 -13.75
C LEU A 6 6.82 39.78 -13.89
N LEU A 7 6.59 39.39 -15.14
CA LEU A 7 7.41 38.44 -15.91
C LEU A 7 8.29 37.47 -15.10
N ALA A 8 7.97 36.17 -15.17
CA ALA A 8 8.95 35.10 -15.01
C ALA A 8 8.58 33.93 -15.95
N LEU A 9 9.05 34.06 -17.19
CA LEU A 9 9.26 32.96 -18.12
C LEU A 9 10.58 32.30 -17.73
N GLY A 10 10.55 31.01 -17.39
CA GLY A 10 11.73 30.24 -17.03
C GLY A 10 11.58 28.79 -17.49
N LEU A 11 11.87 28.54 -18.77
CA LEU A 11 12.24 27.21 -19.27
C LEU A 11 13.68 26.93 -18.82
N LEU A 12 13.91 25.86 -18.07
CA LEU A 12 15.25 25.26 -17.95
C LEU A 12 15.15 23.74 -17.76
N SER A 13 15.45 23.03 -18.84
CA SER A 13 15.76 21.60 -18.89
C SER A 13 17.19 21.35 -18.38
N ALA A 14 17.38 20.39 -17.48
CA ALA A 14 18.66 19.71 -17.13
C ALA A 14 18.39 18.85 -15.88
N SER A 15 18.81 17.59 -15.70
CA SER A 15 19.64 16.65 -16.43
C SER A 15 19.33 15.24 -15.90
N LEU A 16 19.49 14.20 -16.73
CA LEU A 16 19.49 12.80 -16.29
C LEU A 16 20.68 12.53 -15.36
N SER A 17 20.44 12.19 -14.09
CA SER A 17 21.46 11.57 -13.24
C SER A 17 21.32 10.05 -13.32
N THR A 18 22.12 9.43 -14.21
CA THR A 18 22.41 8.00 -14.15
C THR A 18 23.22 7.73 -12.89
N LEU A 19 22.58 7.14 -11.87
CA LEU A 19 23.30 6.56 -10.74
C LEU A 19 24.01 5.30 -11.24
N ALA A 20 25.33 5.42 -11.41
CA ALA A 20 26.22 4.28 -11.58
C ALA A 20 26.25 3.51 -10.25
N PHE A 21 25.69 2.32 -10.23
CA PHE A 21 25.87 1.41 -9.10
C PHE A 21 27.31 0.88 -9.19
N ALA A 22 28.14 1.33 -8.26
CA ALA A 22 29.46 0.78 -8.06
C ALA A 22 29.35 -0.69 -7.68
N ASP A 23 30.14 -1.47 -8.41
CA ASP A 23 30.48 -2.86 -8.20
C ASP A 23 30.86 -3.11 -6.72
N VAL A 24 30.09 -3.95 -6.03
CA VAL A 24 30.53 -4.65 -4.82
C VAL A 24 30.59 -6.13 -5.19
N GLU A 25 31.66 -6.49 -5.90
CA GLU A 25 32.24 -7.82 -5.78
C GLU A 25 32.72 -8.02 -4.33
N GLN A 26 31.95 -8.75 -3.54
CA GLN A 26 32.51 -9.51 -2.41
C GLN A 26 31.96 -10.94 -2.43
N ALA A 27 32.68 -11.74 -3.23
CA ALA A 27 33.08 -13.12 -2.99
C ALA A 27 32.24 -13.99 -2.04
N SER A 28 31.55 -14.92 -2.71
CA SER A 28 31.39 -16.35 -2.38
C SER A 28 30.17 -16.81 -1.57
N PRO A 29 29.44 -17.83 -2.09
CA PRO A 29 28.15 -18.26 -1.58
C PRO A 29 28.31 -19.26 -0.44
N ARG A 30 27.51 -19.12 0.62
CA ARG A 30 27.10 -20.30 1.40
C ARG A 30 25.97 -20.98 0.65
N GLN A 31 26.33 -21.80 -0.34
CA GLN A 31 25.44 -22.82 -0.87
C GLN A 31 25.14 -23.81 0.26
N ILE A 32 23.93 -23.72 0.80
CA ILE A 32 23.30 -24.85 1.47
C ILE A 32 22.77 -25.71 0.30
N PRO A 33 23.24 -26.95 0.10
CA PRO A 33 22.68 -27.80 -0.92
C PRO A 33 21.29 -28.25 -0.47
N ILE A 34 20.27 -27.46 -0.81
CA ILE A 34 18.89 -27.91 -0.74
C ILE A 34 18.68 -28.71 -2.03
N ALA A 35 18.86 -30.02 -1.91
CA ALA A 35 18.44 -30.94 -2.95
C ALA A 35 16.91 -30.86 -3.07
N GLN A 36 16.45 -30.41 -4.25
CA GLN A 36 15.17 -30.72 -4.88
C GLN A 36 13.90 -30.16 -4.21
N ALA A 37 13.37 -29.07 -4.78
CA ALA A 37 11.93 -28.87 -4.95
C ALA A 37 11.70 -27.85 -6.08
N GLU A 38 11.36 -28.40 -7.24
CA GLU A 38 10.42 -27.89 -8.25
C GLU A 38 10.40 -26.38 -8.57
N THR A 39 10.59 -26.13 -9.86
CA THR A 39 10.34 -24.87 -10.56
C THR A 39 8.99 -24.25 -10.19
N TYR A 40 8.97 -23.38 -9.18
CA TYR A 40 7.95 -22.35 -9.07
C TYR A 40 8.22 -21.36 -10.19
N GLY A 41 7.28 -21.29 -11.14
CA GLY A 41 7.38 -20.51 -12.36
C GLY A 41 7.97 -19.12 -12.09
N ALA A 42 8.92 -18.72 -12.93
CA ALA A 42 9.56 -17.41 -12.89
C ALA A 42 8.48 -16.32 -12.79
N ALA A 43 8.25 -15.82 -11.58
CA ALA A 43 7.43 -14.65 -11.37
C ALA A 43 8.15 -13.51 -12.08
N SER A 44 7.61 -13.10 -13.23
CA SER A 44 8.06 -11.89 -13.91
C SER A 44 8.01 -10.74 -12.91
N PRO A 45 9.05 -9.91 -12.79
CA PRO A 45 9.00 -8.77 -11.88
C PRO A 45 7.96 -7.80 -12.41
N VAL A 46 6.74 -7.86 -11.84
CA VAL A 46 5.72 -6.85 -12.07
C VAL A 46 6.26 -5.56 -11.47
N LYS A 47 6.75 -4.66 -12.31
CA LYS A 47 7.06 -3.28 -11.92
C LYS A 47 5.75 -2.59 -11.61
N SER A 48 5.27 -2.75 -10.38
CA SER A 48 4.14 -1.99 -9.84
C SER A 48 4.56 -0.53 -9.73
N ALA A 49 4.44 0.24 -10.82
CA ALA A 49 4.68 1.69 -10.84
C ALA A 49 3.54 2.49 -10.16
N HIS A 50 2.76 1.84 -9.31
CA HIS A 50 1.72 2.49 -8.52
C HIS A 50 2.30 2.78 -7.15
N GLN A 51 2.39 4.07 -6.83
CA GLN A 51 2.66 4.46 -5.45
C GLN A 51 1.54 3.84 -4.59
N GLY A 52 1.93 2.96 -3.68
CA GLY A 52 0.97 2.31 -2.78
C GLY A 52 0.24 3.35 -1.93
N LYS A 53 -0.93 2.96 -1.42
CA LYS A 53 -1.71 3.81 -0.50
C LYS A 53 -0.84 4.30 0.65
N THR A 54 -0.99 5.57 1.01
CA THR A 54 -0.34 6.08 2.20
C THR A 54 -0.95 5.43 3.45
N ARG A 55 -0.19 5.38 4.56
CA ARG A 55 -0.73 4.84 5.83
C ARG A 55 -2.01 5.58 6.27
N ALA A 56 -2.10 6.88 5.98
CA ALA A 56 -3.28 7.68 6.29
C ALA A 56 -4.50 7.25 5.46
N GLU A 57 -4.31 7.00 4.17
CA GLU A 57 -5.37 6.47 3.29
C GLU A 57 -5.84 5.09 3.73
N VAL A 58 -4.92 4.19 4.06
CA VAL A 58 -5.28 2.85 4.53
C VAL A 58 -6.10 2.92 5.82
N ARG A 59 -5.71 3.77 6.77
CA ARG A 59 -6.50 3.97 8.01
C ARG A 59 -7.89 4.52 7.72
N LYS A 60 -8.01 5.49 6.80
CA LYS A 60 -9.31 6.05 6.40
C LYS A 60 -10.23 4.96 5.83
N GLU A 61 -9.69 4.12 4.95
CA GLU A 61 -10.44 3.00 4.36
C GLU A 61 -10.83 1.96 5.41
N LEU A 62 -9.92 1.61 6.33
CA LEU A 62 -10.23 0.65 7.39
C LEU A 62 -11.35 1.16 8.29
N ILE A 63 -11.32 2.43 8.71
CA ILE A 63 -12.41 3.04 9.48
C ILE A 63 -13.73 2.96 8.71
N GLN A 64 -13.70 3.18 7.39
CA GLN A 64 -14.88 3.04 6.55
C GLN A 64 -15.37 1.59 6.51
N ALA A 65 -14.48 0.61 6.36
CA ALA A 65 -14.83 -0.81 6.37
C ALA A 65 -15.44 -1.28 7.71
N TYR A 66 -14.97 -0.74 8.84
CA TYR A 66 -15.60 -0.96 10.15
C TYR A 66 -17.02 -0.41 10.20
N ARG A 67 -17.23 0.83 9.72
CA ARG A 67 -18.55 1.45 9.61
C ARG A 67 -19.50 0.67 8.70
N ASP A 68 -18.97 0.11 7.62
CA ASP A 68 -19.72 -0.69 6.66
C ASP A 68 -19.91 -2.14 7.11
N GLY A 69 -19.33 -2.55 8.25
CA GLY A 69 -19.45 -3.89 8.81
C GLY A 69 -18.71 -4.99 8.03
N LEU A 70 -17.79 -4.61 7.13
CA LEU A 70 -17.12 -5.53 6.21
C LEU A 70 -15.94 -6.30 6.81
N ILE A 71 -15.54 -5.96 8.03
CA ILE A 71 -14.43 -6.64 8.72
C ILE A 71 -14.95 -7.98 9.27
N PRO A 72 -14.45 -9.14 8.81
CA PRO A 72 -14.89 -10.42 9.32
C PRO A 72 -14.43 -10.61 10.78
N THR A 73 -15.24 -11.31 11.56
CA THR A 73 -14.95 -11.56 12.99
C THR A 73 -14.04 -12.77 13.20
N THR A 74 -14.04 -13.71 12.25
CA THR A 74 -13.22 -14.91 12.25
C THR A 74 -12.66 -15.13 10.85
N GLU A 75 -11.56 -15.88 10.73
CA GLU A 75 -10.90 -16.16 9.45
C GLU A 75 -11.80 -16.96 8.48
N ALA A 76 -12.71 -17.78 9.01
CA ALA A 76 -13.60 -18.62 8.22
C ALA A 76 -14.81 -17.86 7.63
N ASP A 77 -15.13 -16.67 8.15
CA ASP A 77 -16.27 -15.84 7.70
C ASP A 77 -15.84 -14.86 6.60
N TYR A 78 -15.01 -15.31 5.66
CA TYR A 78 -14.58 -14.51 4.52
C TYR A 78 -15.09 -15.12 3.20
N PRO A 79 -15.81 -14.35 2.36
CA PRO A 79 -16.31 -13.00 2.63
C PRO A 79 -17.43 -13.01 3.69
N PRO A 80 -17.59 -11.94 4.49
CA PRO A 80 -18.56 -11.92 5.58
C PRO A 80 -19.98 -12.05 5.06
N SER A 81 -20.77 -12.89 5.74
CA SER A 81 -22.19 -13.02 5.44
C SER A 81 -22.96 -11.71 5.71
N LYS A 82 -24.13 -11.55 5.08
CA LYS A 82 -25.01 -10.38 5.31
C LYS A 82 -25.37 -10.20 6.79
N SER A 83 -25.66 -11.30 7.50
CA SER A 83 -25.99 -11.25 8.92
C SER A 83 -24.80 -10.83 9.78
N THR A 84 -23.57 -11.23 9.41
CA THR A 84 -22.35 -10.71 10.05
C THR A 84 -22.19 -9.23 9.80
N ILE A 85 -22.37 -8.76 8.56
CA ILE A 85 -22.27 -7.33 8.23
C ILE A 85 -23.26 -6.50 9.07
N GLU A 86 -24.51 -6.93 9.16
CA GLU A 86 -25.54 -6.25 9.97
C GLU A 86 -25.18 -6.22 11.46
N ARG A 87 -24.72 -7.34 12.01
CA ARG A 87 -24.26 -7.42 13.41
C ARG A 87 -23.09 -6.47 13.67
N ASN A 88 -22.09 -6.46 12.79
CA ASN A 88 -20.91 -5.62 12.92
C ASN A 88 -21.26 -4.14 12.90
N LYS A 89 -22.18 -3.73 12.00
CA LYS A 89 -22.70 -2.35 11.96
C LYS A 89 -23.36 -1.94 13.27
N ALA A 90 -24.17 -2.82 13.86
CA ALA A 90 -24.84 -2.56 15.13
C ALA A 90 -23.84 -2.39 16.28
N LEU A 91 -22.83 -3.26 16.36
CA LEU A 91 -21.77 -3.18 17.36
C LEU A 91 -20.92 -1.91 17.20
N PHE A 92 -20.57 -1.55 15.97
CA PHE A 92 -19.86 -0.30 15.70
C PHE A 92 -20.68 0.91 16.15
N ALA A 93 -21.97 0.96 15.80
CA ALA A 93 -22.86 2.04 16.23
C ALA A 93 -23.00 2.12 17.76
N GLU A 94 -22.98 0.98 18.46
CA GLU A 94 -22.98 0.94 19.93
C GLU A 94 -21.68 1.50 20.51
N SER A 95 -20.53 1.08 20.00
CA SER A 95 -19.23 1.63 20.43
C SER A 95 -19.19 3.16 20.25
N GLU A 96 -19.66 3.67 19.11
CA GLU A 96 -19.71 5.11 18.83
C GLU A 96 -20.65 5.85 19.80
N ARG A 97 -21.74 5.24 20.26
CA ARG A 97 -22.60 5.86 21.28
C ARG A 97 -21.89 5.93 22.63
N HIS A 98 -21.11 4.92 22.97
CA HIS A 98 -20.42 4.85 24.25
C HIS A 98 -19.26 5.86 24.35
N PHE A 99 -18.58 6.15 23.25
CA PHE A 99 -17.43 7.07 23.22
C PHE A 99 -17.76 8.52 22.83
N ARG A 100 -19.05 8.89 22.78
CA ARG A 100 -19.53 10.25 22.54
C ARG A 100 -19.82 10.98 23.83
#